data_AF-A0A7L9BVP4-F1
#
_entry.id   AF-A0A7L9BVP4-F1
#
_cell.length_a   1.000
_cell.length_b   1.000
_cell.length_c   1.000
_cell.angle_alpha   90.00
_cell.angle_beta   90.00
_cell.angle_gamma   90.00
#
_symmetry.space_group_name_H-M   'P 1'
#
loop_
_entity.id
_entity.type
_entity.pdbx_description
1 polymer ?
#
loop_
_entity_poly.entity_id
_entity_poly.type
_entity_poly.pdbx_seq_one_letter_code
_entity_poly.pdbx_strand_id
1 'polypeptide(L)'
;MTESGPANAGGLKSDSMDMVSEARSLRRKMVFWRRMAWLALGMAGIVLIILWQRGQQHQHVCEQSMRAYFREALRRDLAKLPRELLEEEWRRLPPPGGEMITSQHYNLIVRNWHTAPIAGEPVPMAVCATPHASIPRACRNVLMYDGQQVKILWLADASLNEIVKSAERDDTP
;
A
#
# COMPACT_ATOMS: atom_id res chain seq x y z
N MET A 1 22.72 26.49 -83.88
CA MET A 1 21.26 26.56 -83.62
C MET A 1 20.97 25.61 -82.48
N THR A 2 20.66 26.18 -81.33
CA THR A 2 20.32 25.52 -80.07
C THR A 2 18.82 25.24 -80.07
N GLU A 3 18.42 23.97 -80.01
CA GLU A 3 17.09 23.59 -79.55
C GLU A 3 17.24 22.65 -78.35
N SER A 4 16.93 23.23 -77.20
CA SER A 4 16.80 22.57 -75.92
C SER A 4 15.33 22.62 -75.53
N GLY A 5 14.69 21.45 -75.35
CA GLY A 5 13.41 21.32 -74.67
C GLY A 5 12.78 19.93 -74.79
N PRO A 6 11.90 19.52 -73.86
CA PRO A 6 11.67 20.00 -72.50
C PRO A 6 12.10 18.97 -71.43
N ALA A 7 12.70 19.47 -70.35
CA ALA A 7 13.01 18.71 -69.16
C ALA A 7 11.74 18.32 -68.37
N ASN A 8 11.68 17.06 -67.93
CA ASN A 8 11.10 16.58 -66.68
C ASN A 8 9.81 17.27 -66.16
N ALA A 9 8.67 17.05 -66.82
CA ALA A 9 7.35 17.29 -66.21
C ALA A 9 6.83 16.08 -65.41
N GLY A 10 7.47 14.91 -65.52
CA GLY A 10 7.06 13.67 -64.85
C GLY A 10 7.53 13.52 -63.40
N GLY A 11 8.74 14.00 -63.07
CA GLY A 11 9.36 13.80 -61.74
C GLY A 11 8.75 14.63 -60.61
N LEU A 12 8.33 15.87 -60.88
CA LEU A 12 7.73 16.75 -59.86
C LEU A 12 6.33 16.28 -59.40
N LYS A 13 5.59 15.59 -60.27
CA LYS A 13 4.23 15.11 -59.99
C LYS A 13 4.24 13.79 -59.21
N SER A 14 5.21 12.91 -59.48
CA SER A 14 5.46 11.71 -58.68
C SER A 14 5.96 12.06 -57.28
N ASP A 15 6.94 12.95 -57.17
CA ASP A 15 7.47 13.40 -55.87
C ASP A 15 6.39 14.07 -55.00
N SER A 16 5.53 14.90 -55.62
CA SER A 16 4.40 15.50 -54.91
C SER A 16 3.35 14.47 -54.46
N MET A 17 3.05 13.44 -55.25
CA MET A 17 2.10 12.40 -54.85
C MET A 17 2.67 11.51 -53.75
N ASP A 18 3.96 11.17 -53.83
CA ASP A 18 4.66 10.39 -52.82
C ASP A 18 4.72 11.15 -51.50
N MET A 19 5.04 12.45 -51.50
CA MET A 19 4.98 13.29 -50.29
C MET A 19 3.58 13.40 -49.69
N VAL A 20 2.52 13.51 -50.52
CA VAL A 20 1.13 13.55 -50.02
C VAL A 20 0.72 12.21 -49.42
N SER A 21 1.16 11.10 -50.02
CA SER A 21 0.91 9.75 -49.50
C SER A 21 1.64 9.52 -48.17
N GLU A 22 2.88 10.01 -48.07
CA GLU A 22 3.74 9.91 -46.90
C GLU A 22 3.17 10.76 -45.75
N ALA A 23 2.75 11.99 -46.02
CA ALA A 23 2.08 12.87 -45.05
C ALA A 23 0.77 12.27 -44.52
N ARG A 24 -0.05 11.62 -45.38
CA ARG A 24 -1.27 10.91 -44.94
C ARG A 24 -0.93 9.67 -44.10
N SER A 25 0.17 8.99 -44.39
CA SER A 25 0.61 7.83 -43.60
C SER A 25 1.12 8.25 -42.21
N LEU A 26 1.88 9.35 -42.13
CA LEU A 26 2.40 9.92 -40.88
C LEU A 26 1.27 10.42 -39.99
N ARG A 27 0.26 11.09 -40.56
CA ARG A 27 -0.91 11.55 -39.80
C ARG A 27 -1.71 10.38 -39.20
N ARG A 28 -1.87 9.27 -39.95
CA ARG A 28 -2.52 8.05 -39.45
C ARG A 28 -1.73 7.39 -38.32
N LYS A 29 -0.40 7.31 -38.45
CA LYS A 29 0.49 6.80 -37.40
C LYS A 29 0.41 7.66 -36.13
N MET A 30 0.46 8.99 -36.25
CA MET A 30 0.33 9.89 -35.10
C MET A 30 -1.03 9.73 -34.40
N VAL A 31 -2.14 9.68 -35.15
CA VAL A 31 -3.47 9.49 -34.56
C VAL A 31 -3.58 8.12 -33.89
N PHE A 32 -3.02 7.07 -34.50
CA PHE A 32 -2.96 5.73 -33.91
C PHE A 32 -2.18 5.74 -32.59
N TRP A 33 -0.94 6.23 -32.59
CA TRP A 33 -0.12 6.31 -31.37
C TRP A 33 -0.73 7.20 -30.31
N ARG A 34 -1.38 8.31 -30.69
CA ARG A 34 -2.12 9.16 -29.75
C ARG A 34 -3.28 8.40 -29.10
N ARG A 35 -4.04 7.63 -29.87
CA ARG A 35 -5.12 6.78 -29.32
C ARG A 35 -4.57 5.68 -28.42
N MET A 36 -3.47 5.03 -28.81
CA MET A 36 -2.81 4.02 -27.99
C MET A 36 -2.27 4.60 -26.68
N ALA A 37 -1.69 5.81 -26.72
CA ALA A 37 -1.25 6.51 -25.52
C ALA A 37 -2.42 6.81 -24.56
N TRP A 38 -3.56 7.28 -25.07
CA TRP A 38 -4.76 7.49 -24.26
C TRP A 38 -5.31 6.19 -23.67
N LEU A 39 -5.32 5.10 -24.43
CA LEU A 39 -5.73 3.78 -23.93
C LEU A 39 -4.77 3.28 -22.84
N ALA A 40 -3.46 3.42 -23.04
CA ALA A 40 -2.46 3.03 -22.04
C ALA A 40 -2.59 3.85 -20.76
N LEU A 41 -2.78 5.17 -20.85
CA LEU A 41 -3.03 6.03 -19.70
C LEU A 41 -4.33 5.66 -18.97
N GLY A 42 -5.40 5.36 -19.71
CA GLY A 42 -6.66 4.89 -19.13
C GLY A 42 -6.49 3.58 -18.36
N MET A 43 -5.81 2.60 -18.96
CA MET A 43 -5.50 1.32 -18.31
C MET A 43 -4.62 1.49 -17.08
N ALA A 44 -3.58 2.31 -17.16
CA ALA A 44 -2.73 2.62 -16.01
C ALA A 44 -3.52 3.27 -14.86
N GLY A 45 -4.44 4.18 -15.18
CA GLY A 45 -5.34 4.80 -14.20
C GLY A 45 -6.25 3.77 -13.50
N ILE A 46 -6.86 2.85 -14.25
CA ILE A 46 -7.70 1.78 -13.68
C ILE A 46 -6.88 0.88 -12.75
N VAL A 47 -5.70 0.45 -13.19
CA VAL A 47 -4.80 -0.39 -12.37
C VAL A 47 -4.41 0.33 -11.08
N LEU A 48 -4.07 1.61 -11.14
CA LEU A 48 -3.76 2.42 -9.96
C LEU A 48 -4.94 2.49 -8.99
N ILE A 49 -6.16 2.68 -9.48
CA ILE A 49 -7.38 2.71 -8.64
C ILE A 49 -7.61 1.35 -7.96
N ILE A 50 -7.48 0.24 -8.70
CA ILE A 50 -7.66 -1.10 -8.14
C ILE A 50 -6.62 -1.39 -7.05
N LEU A 51 -5.36 -1.04 -7.30
CA LEU A 51 -4.28 -1.19 -6.32
C LEU A 51 -4.54 -0.32 -5.08
N TRP A 52 -5.00 0.91 -5.26
CA TRP A 52 -5.37 1.81 -4.18
C TRP A 52 -6.51 1.23 -3.33
N GLN A 53 -7.61 0.80 -3.96
CA GLN A 53 -8.75 0.21 -3.27
C GLN A 53 -8.37 -1.06 -2.50
N ARG A 54 -7.57 -1.95 -3.11
CA ARG A 54 -7.06 -3.14 -2.43
C ARG A 54 -6.19 -2.79 -1.22
N GLY A 55 -5.34 -1.77 -1.33
CA GLY A 55 -4.52 -1.27 -0.22
C GLY A 55 -5.38 -0.78 0.94
N GLN A 56 -6.38 0.07 0.63
CA GLN A 56 -7.33 0.59 1.63
C GLN A 56 -8.14 -0.53 2.30
N GLN A 57 -8.61 -1.51 1.53
CA GLN A 57 -9.33 -2.66 2.06
C GLN A 57 -8.45 -3.50 2.99
N HIS A 58 -7.21 -3.79 2.58
CA HIS A 58 -6.28 -4.54 3.42
C HIS A 58 -5.94 -3.80 4.72
N GLN A 59 -5.73 -2.48 4.64
CA GLN A 59 -5.53 -1.63 5.82
C GLN A 59 -6.72 -1.74 6.78
N HIS A 60 -7.94 -1.60 6.27
CA HIS A 60 -9.15 -1.62 7.08
C HIS A 60 -9.41 -2.99 7.71
N VAL A 61 -9.19 -4.08 6.96
CA VAL A 61 -9.29 -5.43 7.50
C VAL A 61 -8.27 -5.63 8.62
N CYS A 62 -7.00 -5.24 8.41
CA CYS A 62 -5.98 -5.32 9.45
C CYS A 62 -6.32 -4.49 10.70
N GLU A 63 -6.88 -3.30 10.53
CA GLU A 63 -7.35 -2.47 11.63
C GLU A 63 -8.47 -3.17 12.43
N GLN A 64 -9.47 -3.71 11.74
CA GLN A 64 -10.58 -4.42 12.37
C GLN A 64 -10.11 -5.67 13.12
N SER A 65 -9.25 -6.48 12.50
CA SER A 65 -8.62 -7.66 13.10
C SER A 65 -7.88 -7.29 14.38
N MET A 66 -7.02 -6.27 14.33
CA MET A 66 -6.21 -5.83 15.47
C MET A 66 -7.09 -5.36 16.64
N ARG A 67 -8.17 -4.60 16.37
CA ARG A 67 -9.18 -4.24 17.39
C ARG A 67 -9.86 -5.46 17.99
N ALA A 68 -10.14 -6.47 17.17
CA ALA A 68 -10.80 -7.68 17.62
C ALA A 68 -9.89 -8.57 18.48
N TYR A 69 -8.62 -8.76 18.10
CA TYR A 69 -7.63 -9.44 18.95
C TYR A 69 -7.41 -8.72 20.27
N PHE A 70 -7.31 -7.38 20.26
CA PHE A 70 -7.18 -6.62 21.51
C PHE A 70 -8.39 -6.81 22.43
N ARG A 71 -9.61 -6.78 21.90
CA ARG A 71 -10.82 -7.06 22.69
C ARG A 71 -10.81 -8.47 23.28
N GLU A 72 -10.37 -9.46 22.53
CA GLU A 72 -10.27 -10.83 23.03
C GLU A 72 -9.17 -10.97 24.09
N ALA A 73 -8.04 -10.28 23.90
CA ALA A 73 -6.96 -10.22 24.88
C ALA A 73 -7.42 -9.60 26.20
N LEU A 74 -8.22 -8.53 26.15
CA LEU A 74 -8.82 -7.93 27.34
C LEU A 74 -9.82 -8.86 28.02
N ARG A 75 -10.68 -9.57 27.26
CA ARG A 75 -11.64 -10.53 27.84
C ARG A 75 -10.96 -11.68 28.59
N ARG A 76 -9.78 -12.08 28.12
CA ARG A 76 -8.96 -13.13 28.74
C ARG A 76 -7.96 -12.59 29.76
N ASP A 77 -8.01 -11.29 30.06
CA ASP A 77 -7.11 -10.63 31.01
C ASP A 77 -5.61 -10.89 30.72
N LEU A 78 -5.22 -10.89 29.44
CA LEU A 78 -3.83 -11.18 29.04
C LEU A 78 -2.80 -10.29 29.76
N ALA A 79 -3.15 -9.05 30.07
CA ALA A 79 -2.29 -8.12 30.82
C ALA A 79 -1.91 -8.60 32.25
N LYS A 80 -2.66 -9.55 32.83
CA LYS A 80 -2.35 -10.16 34.14
C LYS A 80 -1.41 -11.36 34.04
N LEU A 81 -1.19 -11.89 32.84
CA LEU A 81 -0.25 -12.99 32.64
C LEU A 81 1.20 -12.52 32.88
N PRO A 82 2.11 -13.43 33.25
CA PRO A 82 3.54 -13.17 33.16
C PRO A 82 3.95 -12.77 31.73
N ARG A 83 4.99 -11.95 31.62
CA ARG A 83 5.49 -11.43 30.33
C ARG A 83 5.82 -12.56 29.35
N GLU A 84 6.37 -13.65 29.87
CA GLU A 84 6.82 -14.82 29.13
C GLU A 84 5.65 -15.58 28.48
N LEU A 85 4.46 -15.51 29.08
CA LEU A 85 3.26 -16.19 28.59
C LEU A 85 2.35 -15.30 27.76
N LEU A 86 2.49 -13.97 27.86
CA LEU A 86 1.64 -13.01 27.15
C LEU A 86 1.69 -13.24 25.64
N GLU A 87 2.90 -13.34 25.07
CA GLU A 87 3.08 -13.53 23.63
C GLU A 87 2.59 -14.89 23.15
N GLU A 88 2.85 -15.93 23.95
CA GLU A 88 2.41 -17.27 23.63
C GLU A 88 0.88 -17.35 23.59
N GLU A 89 0.20 -16.80 24.59
CA GLU A 89 -1.26 -16.75 24.64
C GLU A 89 -1.85 -15.82 23.58
N TRP A 90 -1.18 -14.71 23.25
CA TRP A 90 -1.56 -13.87 22.12
C TRP A 90 -1.53 -14.63 20.79
N ARG A 91 -0.44 -15.38 20.54
CA ARG A 91 -0.30 -16.20 19.32
C ARG A 91 -1.34 -17.31 19.23
N ARG A 92 -1.90 -17.75 20.37
CA ARG A 92 -2.97 -18.75 20.45
C ARG A 92 -4.39 -18.17 20.33
N LEU A 93 -4.55 -16.84 20.29
CA LEU A 93 -5.87 -16.23 20.12
C LEU A 93 -6.48 -16.67 18.78
N PRO A 94 -7.73 -17.18 18.77
CA PRO A 94 -8.38 -17.58 17.54
C PRO A 94 -8.66 -16.36 16.67
N PRO A 95 -8.61 -16.49 15.33
CA PRO A 95 -8.93 -15.39 14.44
C PRO A 95 -10.38 -14.97 14.62
N PRO A 96 -10.65 -13.67 14.81
CA PRO A 96 -12.02 -13.19 14.95
C PRO A 96 -12.72 -13.33 13.59
N GLY A 97 -13.75 -14.17 13.53
CA GLY A 97 -14.66 -14.22 12.38
C GLY A 97 -14.09 -14.81 11.07
N GLY A 98 -13.04 -15.64 11.13
CA GLY A 98 -12.48 -16.31 9.93
C GLY A 98 -11.65 -15.40 9.01
N GLU A 99 -11.17 -14.26 9.54
CA GLU A 99 -10.30 -13.33 8.83
C GLU A 99 -8.95 -13.97 8.43
N MET A 100 -8.39 -13.54 7.30
CA MET A 100 -7.08 -14.01 6.80
C MET A 100 -5.90 -13.54 7.67
N ILE A 101 -6.09 -12.55 8.55
CA ILE A 101 -5.02 -11.96 9.35
C ILE A 101 -4.97 -12.62 10.72
N THR A 102 -3.91 -13.39 10.95
CA THR A 102 -3.64 -14.11 12.19
C THR A 102 -3.02 -13.20 13.25
N SER A 103 -3.12 -13.55 14.53
CA SER A 103 -2.50 -12.82 15.65
C SER A 103 -0.98 -12.63 15.48
N GLN A 104 -0.31 -13.58 14.82
CA GLN A 104 1.13 -13.55 14.49
C GLN A 104 1.53 -12.40 13.55
N HIS A 105 0.57 -11.76 12.87
CA HIS A 105 0.85 -10.56 12.07
C HIS A 105 1.19 -9.34 12.94
N TYR A 106 0.94 -9.40 14.26
CA TYR A 106 1.15 -8.29 15.18
C TYR A 106 2.28 -8.60 16.15
N ASN A 107 3.30 -7.74 16.18
CA ASN A 107 4.32 -7.76 17.23
C ASN A 107 3.77 -6.99 18.44
N LEU A 108 3.79 -7.63 19.60
CA LEU A 108 3.39 -6.99 20.85
C LEU A 108 4.53 -6.12 21.38
N ILE A 109 4.16 -5.10 22.14
CA ILE A 109 5.12 -4.35 22.97
C ILE A 109 4.83 -4.77 24.41
N VAL A 110 5.33 -5.94 24.78
CA VAL A 110 5.03 -6.66 26.03
C VAL A 110 5.19 -5.76 27.25
N ARG A 111 6.25 -4.93 27.28
CA ARG A 111 6.46 -3.99 28.39
C ARG A 111 5.25 -3.08 28.64
N ASN A 112 4.58 -2.62 27.59
CA ASN A 112 3.48 -1.67 27.70
C ASN A 112 2.18 -2.34 28.14
N TRP A 113 2.02 -3.65 27.96
CA TRP A 113 0.87 -4.41 28.47
C TRP A 113 0.82 -4.49 30.00
N HIS A 114 1.97 -4.43 30.65
CA HIS A 114 2.08 -4.45 32.11
C HIS A 114 2.32 -3.06 32.71
N THR A 115 2.36 -2.01 31.88
CA THR A 115 2.50 -0.64 32.32
C THR A 115 1.11 -0.03 32.38
N ALA A 116 0.65 0.40 33.55
CA ALA A 116 -0.62 1.12 33.65
C ALA A 116 -0.54 2.41 32.81
N PRO A 117 -1.39 2.58 31.78
CA PRO A 117 -1.40 3.78 30.99
C PRO A 117 -1.79 4.98 31.87
N ILE A 118 -1.09 6.09 31.71
CA ILE A 118 -1.47 7.35 32.33
C ILE A 118 -2.69 7.88 31.56
N ALA A 119 -3.73 8.28 32.28
CA ALA A 119 -4.99 8.69 31.67
C ALA A 119 -4.77 9.81 30.63
N GLY A 120 -5.19 9.55 29.39
CA GLY A 120 -5.07 10.49 28.27
C GLY A 120 -3.76 10.39 27.48
N GLU A 121 -2.80 9.57 27.92
CA GLU A 121 -1.57 9.28 27.17
C GLU A 121 -1.69 7.92 26.48
N PRO A 122 -1.92 7.89 25.15
CA PRO A 122 -2.02 6.63 24.43
C PRO A 122 -0.64 5.97 24.36
N VAL A 123 -0.52 4.76 24.89
CA VAL A 123 0.69 3.92 24.78
C VAL A 123 0.53 2.90 23.65
N PRO A 124 1.59 2.62 22.88
CA PRO A 124 1.53 1.63 21.82
C PRO A 124 1.57 0.22 22.44
N MET A 125 0.63 -0.64 22.08
CA MET A 125 0.47 -1.98 22.64
C MET A 125 0.90 -3.07 21.65
N ALA A 126 0.72 -2.81 20.36
CA ALA A 126 1.07 -3.72 19.28
C ALA A 126 1.27 -2.95 17.97
N VAL A 127 2.05 -3.52 17.07
CA VAL A 127 2.30 -2.99 15.72
C VAL A 127 2.28 -4.12 14.71
N CYS A 128 1.91 -3.84 13.46
CA CYS A 128 2.05 -4.82 12.39
C CYS A 128 3.52 -5.25 12.23
N ALA A 129 3.76 -6.56 12.21
CA ALA A 129 5.07 -7.16 11.98
C ALA A 129 5.61 -6.82 10.59
N THR A 130 4.74 -6.85 9.59
CA THR A 130 5.08 -6.49 8.20
C THR A 130 4.39 -5.20 7.77
N PRO A 131 5.08 -4.32 7.00
CA PRO A 131 4.45 -3.14 6.46
C PRO A 131 3.44 -3.49 5.36
N HIS A 132 2.39 -2.70 5.28
CA HIS A 132 1.40 -2.80 4.22
C HIS A 132 1.74 -1.87 3.07
N ALA A 133 1.46 -2.33 1.85
CA ALA A 133 1.65 -1.55 0.65
C ALA A 133 0.71 -0.34 0.65
N SER A 134 1.29 0.84 0.81
CA SER A 134 0.65 2.14 0.61
C SER A 134 1.50 2.89 -0.41
N ILE A 135 0.85 3.46 -1.43
CA ILE A 135 1.51 4.41 -2.34
C ILE A 135 1.40 5.78 -1.67
N PRO A 136 2.51 6.52 -1.42
CA PRO A 136 3.88 6.28 -1.87
C PRO A 136 4.83 5.63 -0.84
N ARG A 137 4.36 5.29 0.36
CA ARG A 137 5.21 4.81 1.47
C ARG A 137 4.63 3.59 2.16
N ALA A 138 5.51 2.72 2.65
CA ALA A 138 5.12 1.60 3.49
C ALA A 138 4.58 2.13 4.84
N CYS A 139 3.43 1.61 5.25
CA CYS A 139 2.76 2.01 6.49
C CYS A 139 2.33 0.79 7.30
N ARG A 140 2.12 0.96 8.60
CA ARG A 140 1.69 -0.08 9.54
C ARG A 140 0.54 0.43 10.39
N ASN A 141 -0.37 -0.47 10.76
CA ASN A 141 -1.30 -0.21 11.86
C ASN A 141 -0.54 -0.33 13.19
N VAL A 142 -0.77 0.63 14.08
CA VAL A 142 -0.30 0.63 15.47
C VAL A 142 -1.49 0.70 16.40
N LEU A 143 -1.57 -0.25 17.32
CA LEU A 143 -2.56 -0.29 18.38
C LEU A 143 -2.12 0.62 19.51
N MET A 144 -2.93 1.64 19.80
CA MET A 144 -2.73 2.58 20.88
C MET A 144 -3.83 2.41 21.93
N TYR A 145 -3.45 2.45 23.20
CA TYR A 145 -4.39 2.33 24.33
C TYR A 145 -4.05 3.37 25.41
N ASP A 146 -5.06 4.10 25.90
CA ASP A 146 -4.87 5.15 26.93
C ASP A 146 -5.51 4.79 28.28
N GLY A 147 -5.87 3.52 28.48
CA GLY A 147 -6.58 3.05 29.66
C GLY A 147 -8.10 3.03 29.54
N GLN A 148 -8.69 3.79 28.60
CA GLN A 148 -10.14 3.86 28.41
C GLN A 148 -10.56 3.49 27.00
N GLN A 149 -9.85 4.00 26.00
CA GLN A 149 -10.16 3.82 24.59
C GLN A 149 -8.99 3.19 23.85
N VAL A 150 -9.35 2.42 22.83
CA VAL A 150 -8.41 1.89 21.85
C VAL A 150 -8.47 2.74 20.59
N LYS A 151 -7.30 3.12 20.08
CA LYS A 151 -7.15 3.81 18.80
C LYS A 151 -6.16 3.02 17.96
N ILE A 152 -6.47 2.85 16.67
CA ILE A 152 -5.50 2.32 15.72
C ILE A 152 -5.05 3.46 14.83
N LEU A 153 -3.74 3.67 14.77
CA LEU A 153 -3.14 4.70 13.94
C LEU A 153 -2.47 4.04 12.74
N TRP A 154 -2.70 4.63 11.57
CA TRP A 154 -1.98 4.30 10.34
C TRP A 154 -0.76 5.20 10.22
N LEU A 155 0.42 4.64 10.44
CA LEU A 155 1.65 5.41 10.54
C LEU A 155 2.68 4.90 9.54
N ALA A 156 3.42 5.83 8.93
CA ALA A 156 4.49 5.53 8.00
C ALA A 156 5.68 4.93 8.75
N ASP A 157 6.35 3.94 8.14
CA ASP A 157 7.42 3.18 8.81
C ASP A 157 8.56 4.09 9.32
N ALA A 158 8.89 5.13 8.55
CA ALA A 158 9.91 6.11 8.93
C ALA A 158 9.60 6.88 10.24
N SER A 159 8.32 7.01 10.59
CA SER A 159 7.84 7.67 11.82
C SER A 159 7.67 6.68 12.98
N LEU A 160 7.90 5.38 12.75
CA LEU A 160 7.63 4.31 13.71
C LEU A 160 8.87 3.63 14.28
N ASN A 161 10.07 4.07 13.91
CA ASN A 161 11.33 3.40 14.27
C ASN A 161 11.46 3.08 15.77
N GLU A 162 11.07 3.98 16.67
CA GLU A 162 11.17 3.75 18.12
C GLU A 162 10.14 2.73 18.63
N ILE A 163 8.94 2.73 18.05
CA ILE A 163 7.86 1.80 18.40
C ILE A 163 8.21 0.40 17.90
N VAL A 164 8.68 0.29 16.65
CA VAL A 164 9.11 -0.99 16.05
C VAL A 164 10.29 -1.56 16.83
N LYS A 165 11.32 -0.74 17.12
CA LYS A 165 12.45 -1.19 17.96
C LYS A 165 12.02 -1.63 19.35
N SER A 166 10.99 -1.01 19.92
CA SER A 166 10.47 -1.41 21.23
C SER A 166 9.78 -2.77 21.16
N ALA A 167 9.04 -3.05 20.08
CA ALA A 167 8.43 -4.36 19.86
C ALA A 167 9.51 -5.44 19.61
N GLU A 168 10.48 -5.16 18.74
CA GLU A 168 11.54 -6.12 18.37
C GLU A 168 12.49 -6.46 19.53
N ARG A 169 12.69 -5.54 20.49
CA ARG A 169 13.50 -5.82 21.68
C ARG A 169 12.83 -6.78 22.65
N ASP A 170 11.50 -6.73 22.73
CA ASP A 170 10.74 -7.63 23.59
C ASP A 170 10.74 -9.06 23.00
N ASP A 171 10.88 -9.21 21.67
CA ASP A 171 11.04 -10.50 20.97
C ASP A 171 12.44 -11.16 21.18
N THR A 172 13.41 -10.48 21.79
CA THR A 172 14.76 -11.02 22.08
C THR A 172 14.91 -11.42 23.55
N PRO A 173 15.20 -12.71 23.86
CA PRO A 173 15.36 -13.21 25.23
C PRO A 173 16.61 -12.67 25.96
#